data_AF-A0A2S4Z1I0-F1
#
_entry.id   AF-A0A2S4Z1I0-F1
#
_cell.length_a   1.000
_cell.length_b   1.000
_cell.length_c   1.000
_cell.angle_alpha   90.00
_cell.angle_beta   90.00
_cell.angle_gamma   90.00
#
_symmetry.space_group_name_H-M   'P 1'
#
loop_
_entity.id
_entity.type
_entity.pdbx_description
1 polymer ?
#
loop_
_entity_poly.entity_id
_entity_poly.type
_entity_poly.pdbx_seq_one_letter_code
_entity_poly.pdbx_strand_id
1 'polypeptide(L)'
;MATGFLIAGVAAAAPASAAGNYSCSNWKQTPHSWSATCTVRSGQARSITECSNGKTLYGTWVGRGTWRFGGECGVYWVVSQDTRGRG
;
A
#
# COMPACT_ATOMS: atom_id res chain seq x y z
N MET A 1 15.95 -22.73 -30.24
CA MET A 1 15.84 -21.26 -30.05
C MET A 1 14.39 -20.94 -29.74
N ALA A 2 14.07 -20.55 -28.50
CA ALA A 2 12.88 -19.78 -28.12
C ALA A 2 12.84 -19.67 -26.58
N THR A 3 13.64 -18.78 -26.01
CA THR A 3 13.48 -18.32 -24.63
C THR A 3 12.47 -17.17 -24.65
N GLY A 4 11.20 -17.52 -24.49
CA GLY A 4 10.12 -16.55 -24.28
C GLY A 4 10.34 -15.86 -22.93
N PHE A 5 10.76 -14.60 -22.98
CA PHE A 5 10.87 -13.73 -21.82
C PHE A 5 9.45 -13.38 -21.36
N LEU A 6 8.99 -14.03 -20.28
CA LEU A 6 7.65 -13.81 -19.73
C LEU A 6 7.54 -12.36 -19.24
N ILE A 7 6.54 -11.68 -19.76
CA ILE A 7 6.08 -10.35 -19.37
C ILE A 7 5.55 -10.46 -17.93
N ALA A 8 6.40 -10.29 -16.94
CA ALA A 8 6.00 -10.22 -15.53
C ALA A 8 5.68 -8.75 -15.17
N GLY A 9 4.57 -8.25 -15.72
CA GLY A 9 3.99 -6.97 -15.30
C GLY A 9 3.37 -7.15 -13.92
N VAL A 10 4.13 -6.78 -12.90
CA VAL A 10 3.78 -6.57 -11.48
C VAL A 10 2.29 -6.71 -11.18
N ALA A 11 1.87 -7.88 -10.69
CA ALA A 11 0.66 -7.98 -9.91
C ALA A 11 0.88 -7.14 -8.66
N ALA A 12 0.30 -5.94 -8.61
CA ALA A 12 0.12 -5.21 -7.37
C ALA A 12 -0.81 -6.06 -6.49
N ALA A 13 -0.23 -7.02 -5.77
CA ALA A 13 -0.93 -7.77 -4.75
C ALA A 13 -1.45 -6.72 -3.75
N ALA A 14 -2.76 -6.51 -3.74
CA ALA A 14 -3.36 -5.69 -2.71
C ALA A 14 -2.97 -6.32 -1.37
N PRO A 15 -2.45 -5.54 -0.40
CA PRO A 15 -2.07 -6.03 0.91
C PRO A 15 -3.18 -6.90 1.50
N ALA A 16 -2.84 -8.13 1.85
CA ALA A 16 -3.72 -9.03 2.57
C ALA A 16 -4.06 -8.41 3.94
N SER A 17 -5.27 -7.84 4.04
CA SER A 17 -5.83 -7.26 5.25
C SER A 17 -5.98 -8.31 6.35
N ALA A 18 -4.99 -8.43 7.23
CA ALA A 18 -5.08 -9.28 8.40
C ALA A 18 -4.57 -8.56 9.65
N ALA A 19 -5.49 -7.83 10.30
CA ALA A 19 -5.73 -7.74 11.75
C ALA A 19 -6.47 -6.42 12.05
N GLY A 20 -7.81 -6.40 12.07
CA GLY A 20 -8.60 -5.18 12.17
C GLY A 20 -9.50 -5.02 10.95
N ASN A 21 -10.77 -4.73 11.16
CA ASN A 21 -11.74 -4.67 10.07
C ASN A 21 -11.58 -3.33 9.35
N TYR A 22 -10.77 -3.28 8.30
CA TYR A 22 -10.61 -2.08 7.48
C TYR A 22 -10.89 -2.38 6.00
N SER A 23 -11.43 -1.40 5.30
CA SER A 23 -11.76 -1.50 3.88
C SER A 23 -11.20 -0.30 3.13
N CYS A 24 -10.37 -0.55 2.13
CA CYS A 24 -9.73 0.47 1.32
C CYS A 24 -10.36 0.56 -0.07
N SER A 25 -10.64 1.79 -0.51
CA SER A 25 -11.25 2.11 -1.80
C SER A 25 -10.61 3.38 -2.38
N ASN A 26 -10.92 3.69 -3.63
CA ASN A 26 -10.39 4.87 -4.34
C ASN A 26 -8.85 4.91 -4.39
N TRP A 27 -8.26 3.78 -4.81
CA TRP A 27 -6.81 3.66 -4.98
C TRP A 27 -6.35 4.52 -6.16
N LYS A 28 -5.39 5.40 -5.88
CA LYS A 28 -4.72 6.26 -6.85
C LYS A 28 -3.24 6.01 -6.73
N GLN A 29 -2.63 5.50 -7.79
CA GLN A 29 -1.21 5.21 -7.82
C GLN A 29 -0.56 6.01 -8.95
N THR A 30 0.57 6.61 -8.63
CA THR A 30 1.52 7.21 -9.56
C THR A 30 2.86 6.48 -9.40
N PRO A 31 3.83 6.69 -10.30
CA PRO A 31 5.13 6.05 -10.15
C PRO A 31 5.77 6.34 -8.80
N HIS A 32 5.60 7.55 -8.25
CA HIS A 32 6.32 8.01 -7.06
C HIS A 32 5.47 8.08 -5.78
N SER A 33 4.15 8.00 -5.90
CA SER A 33 3.25 8.12 -4.77
C SER A 33 1.98 7.32 -4.98
N TRP A 34 1.36 6.94 -3.88
CA TRP A 34 0.05 6.33 -3.91
C TRP A 34 -0.82 6.87 -2.79
N SER A 35 -2.12 6.83 -3.01
CA SER A 35 -3.09 7.15 -1.98
C SER A 35 -4.35 6.30 -2.14
N ALA A 36 -4.94 5.93 -1.01
CA ALA A 36 -6.19 5.19 -0.94
C ALA A 36 -7.02 5.74 0.22
N THR A 37 -8.33 5.66 0.11
CA THR A 37 -9.23 5.98 1.22
C THR A 37 -9.56 4.69 1.94
N CYS A 38 -9.11 4.53 3.18
CA CYS A 38 -9.38 3.35 3.99
C CYS A 38 -10.27 3.69 5.18
N THR A 39 -11.36 2.95 5.30
CA THR A 39 -12.28 3.03 6.43
C THR A 39 -11.96 1.92 7.41
N VAL A 40 -11.47 2.29 8.58
CA VAL A 40 -11.21 1.39 9.71
C VAL A 40 -12.50 1.27 10.53
N ARG A 41 -13.12 0.09 10.52
CA ARG A 41 -14.33 -0.23 11.30
C ARG A 41 -13.99 -0.66 12.72
N SER A 42 -12.86 -1.35 12.93
CA SER A 42 -12.37 -1.76 14.25
C SER A 42 -10.85 -1.91 14.29
N GLY A 43 -10.26 -1.74 15.47
CA GLY A 43 -8.81 -1.79 15.69
C GLY A 43 -8.11 -0.53 15.19
N GLN A 44 -6.89 -0.71 14.70
CA GLN A 44 -6.09 0.33 14.08
C GLN A 44 -5.51 -0.18 12.76
N ALA A 45 -5.25 0.70 11.81
CA ALA A 45 -4.56 0.36 10.57
C ALA A 45 -3.52 1.42 10.22
N ARG A 46 -2.51 1.06 9.43
CA ARG A 46 -1.50 1.98 8.90
C ARG A 46 -1.14 1.66 7.46
N SER A 47 -0.64 2.65 6.72
CA SER A 47 -0.02 2.44 5.42
C SER A 47 1.43 1.97 5.57
N ILE A 48 1.88 1.17 4.63
CA ILE A 48 3.27 0.72 4.47
C ILE A 48 3.60 0.96 3.00
N THR A 49 4.73 1.59 2.71
CA THR A 49 5.15 1.89 1.34
C THR A 49 6.59 1.52 1.18
N GLU A 50 6.89 0.68 0.21
CA GLU A 50 8.25 0.30 -0.14
C GLU A 50 8.70 1.08 -1.37
N CYS A 51 9.80 1.80 -1.23
CA CYS A 51 10.38 2.62 -2.27
C CYS A 51 11.56 1.90 -2.92
N SER A 52 11.83 2.20 -4.20
CA SER A 52 12.88 1.53 -4.97
C SER A 52 14.31 1.75 -4.48
N ASN A 53 14.53 2.69 -3.56
CA ASN A 53 15.82 2.87 -2.90
C ASN A 53 16.02 1.92 -1.70
N GLY A 54 15.09 1.00 -1.46
CA GLY A 54 15.10 0.09 -0.33
C GLY A 54 14.59 0.72 0.98
N LYS A 55 14.02 1.93 0.94
CA LYS A 55 13.37 2.53 2.12
C LYS A 55 11.91 2.08 2.21
N THR A 56 11.51 1.68 3.41
CA THR A 56 10.10 1.44 3.74
C THR A 56 9.57 2.59 4.59
N LEU A 57 8.57 3.28 4.09
CA LEU A 57 7.83 4.32 4.80
C LEU A 57 6.63 3.68 5.51
N TYR A 58 6.45 4.02 6.78
CA TYR A 58 5.32 3.59 7.57
C TYR A 58 4.45 4.80 7.88
N GLY A 59 3.17 4.70 7.53
CA GLY A 59 2.16 5.65 7.97
C GLY A 59 1.86 5.51 9.45
N THR A 60 1.22 6.54 10.00
CA THR A 60 0.71 6.55 11.36
C THR A 60 -0.39 5.50 11.53
N TRP A 61 -0.43 4.87 12.71
CA TRP A 61 -1.55 4.02 13.10
C TRP A 61 -2.78 4.88 13.32
N VAL A 62 -3.81 4.67 12.51
CA VAL A 62 -5.08 5.34 12.61
C VAL A 62 -6.14 4.40 13.18
N GLY A 63 -6.97 4.90 14.09
CA GLY A 63 -8.05 4.15 14.72
C GLY A 63 -9.32 4.13 13.88
N ARG A 64 -10.46 3.82 14.51
CA ARG A 64 -11.76 3.77 13.86
C ARG A 64 -12.10 5.10 13.16
N GLY A 65 -12.46 5.04 11.89
CA GLY A 65 -12.78 6.20 11.07
C GLY A 65 -12.35 6.02 9.62
N THR A 66 -12.66 7.03 8.79
CA THR A 66 -12.20 7.09 7.40
C THR A 66 -10.92 7.90 7.35
N TRP A 67 -9.86 7.29 6.83
CA TRP A 67 -8.54 7.88 6.76
C TRP A 67 -7.97 7.75 5.36
N ARG A 68 -7.11 8.70 5.02
CA ARG A 68 -6.39 8.66 3.75
C ARG A 68 -5.04 7.99 3.99
N PHE A 69 -4.91 6.79 3.44
CA PHE A 69 -3.67 6.02 3.45
C PHE A 69 -2.88 6.44 2.22
N GLY A 70 -1.56 6.44 2.36
CA GLY A 70 -0.69 6.74 1.24
C GLY A 70 0.76 6.73 1.65
N GLY A 71 1.60 6.94 0.65
CA GLY A 71 3.03 7.11 0.80
C GLY A 71 3.60 7.82 -0.42
N GLU A 72 4.67 8.56 -0.20
CA GLU A 72 5.40 9.30 -1.22
C GLU A 72 6.88 8.95 -1.14
N CYS A 73 7.40 8.36 -2.22
CA CYS A 73 8.79 7.95 -2.36
C CYS A 73 9.69 9.07 -2.94
N GLY A 74 9.14 10.28 -3.13
CA GLY A 74 9.84 11.44 -3.67
C GLY A 74 10.32 11.18 -5.10
N VAL A 75 11.64 11.19 -5.30
CA VAL A 75 12.27 10.94 -6.62
C VAL A 75 12.30 9.47 -7.02
N TYR A 76 12.05 8.54 -6.08
CA TYR A 76 12.05 7.11 -6.33
C TYR A 76 10.65 6.60 -6.63
N TRP A 77 10.52 5.49 -7.35
CA TRP A 77 9.21 4.89 -7.58
C TRP A 77 8.78 3.97 -6.42
N VAL A 78 7.46 3.85 -6.26
CA VAL A 78 6.80 2.92 -5.36
C VAL A 78 6.99 1.52 -5.93
N VAL A 79 7.64 0.64 -5.17
CA VAL A 79 7.80 -0.77 -5.51
C VAL A 79 6.58 -1.54 -5.05
N SER A 80 6.19 -1.34 -3.79
CA SER A 80 5.05 -2.00 -3.17
C SER A 80 4.33 -1.04 -2.24
N GLN A 81 3.02 -1.26 -2.11
CA GLN A 81 2.15 -0.49 -1.23
C GLN A 81 1.29 -1.46 -0.45
N ASP A 82 1.43 -1.43 0.87
CA ASP A 82 0.75 -2.33 1.77
C ASP A 82 -0.04 -1.56 2.83
N THR A 83 -1.02 -2.23 3.42
CA THR A 83 -1.79 -1.74 4.55
C THR A 83 -1.78 -2.82 5.60
N ARG A 84 -1.52 -2.41 6.83
CA ARG A 84 -1.44 -3.34 7.95
C ARG A 84 -2.42 -2.90 9.01
N GLY A 85 -3.31 -3.81 9.36
CA GLY A 85 -4.14 -3.69 10.54
C GLY A 85 -3.42 -4.19 11.80
N ARG A 86 -3.84 -3.71 12.97
CA ARG A 86 -3.75 -4.42 14.25
C ARG A 86 -5.09 -4.33 14.99
N GLY A 87 -5.54 -5.45 15.55
CA GLY A 87 -6.75 -5.59 16.35
C GLY A 87 -6.44 -5.68 17.83
#